data_AF-A0A924BYJ8-F1
#
_entry.id   AF-A0A924BYJ8-F1
#
_cell.length_a   1.000
_cell.length_b   1.000
_cell.length_c   1.000
_cell.angle_alpha   90.00
_cell.angle_beta   90.00
_cell.angle_gamma   90.00
#
_symmetry.space_group_name_H-M   'P 1'
#
loop_
_entity.id
_entity.type
_entity.pdbx_description
1 polymer ?
#
loop_
_entity_poly.entity_id
_entity_poly.type
_entity_poly.pdbx_seq_one_letter_code
_entity_poly.pdbx_strand_id
1 'polypeptide(L)'
;MVRSPQCSCPHAQGLFAILGKKWVLFILQAVDHGAKTFTDIRRDIGEANTKILTDRLTELVTEGILLKNTPDSRYSLSPLGQDLSKKLIQLADWWGKNQK
;
A
#
# COMPACT_ATOMS: atom_id res chain seq x y z
N MET A 1 2.20 1.35 -27.41
CA MET A 1 1.53 0.07 -27.11
C MET A 1 2.45 -0.71 -26.17
N VAL A 2 2.23 -0.62 -24.85
CA VAL A 2 3.05 -1.32 -23.87
C VAL A 2 2.68 -2.80 -23.93
N ARG A 3 3.63 -3.67 -24.26
CA ARG A 3 3.44 -5.12 -24.28
C ARG A 3 3.12 -5.60 -22.86
N SER A 4 2.00 -6.29 -22.69
CA SER A 4 1.69 -6.98 -21.44
C SER A 4 2.75 -8.06 -21.17
N PRO A 5 3.26 -8.18 -19.93
CA PRO A 5 4.21 -9.23 -19.59
C PRO A 5 3.58 -10.61 -19.76
N GLN A 6 4.34 -11.54 -20.35
CA GLN A 6 3.91 -12.88 -20.77
C GLN A 6 3.84 -13.89 -19.61
N CYS A 7 4.22 -13.48 -18.39
CA CYS A 7 4.07 -14.30 -17.19
C CYS A 7 2.63 -14.19 -16.68
N SER A 8 1.80 -15.13 -17.12
CA SER A 8 0.39 -15.22 -16.74
C SER A 8 0.25 -15.85 -15.36
N CYS A 9 0.58 -15.09 -14.31
CA CYS A 9 0.11 -15.37 -12.96
C CYS A 9 -0.99 -14.35 -12.65
N PRO A 10 -2.29 -14.71 -12.80
CA PRO A 10 -3.40 -13.77 -12.64
C PRO A 10 -3.37 -13.05 -11.28
N HIS A 11 -3.00 -13.78 -10.22
CA HIS A 11 -2.84 -13.26 -8.87
C HIS A 11 -1.69 -12.25 -8.75
N ALA A 12 -0.58 -12.48 -9.45
CA ALA A 12 0.56 -11.56 -9.43
C ALA A 12 0.23 -10.26 -10.18
N GLN A 13 -0.51 -10.34 -11.30
CA GLN A 13 -0.89 -9.17 -12.07
C GLN A 13 -1.76 -8.19 -11.26
N GLY A 14 -2.76 -8.70 -10.54
CA GLY A 14 -3.60 -7.88 -9.66
C GLY A 14 -2.79 -7.23 -8.53
N LEU A 15 -1.94 -8.01 -7.87
CA LEU A 15 -1.08 -7.52 -6.80
C LEU A 15 -0.15 -6.39 -7.29
N PHE A 16 0.59 -6.61 -8.38
CA PHE A 16 1.51 -5.61 -8.91
C PHE A 16 0.80 -4.38 -9.47
N ALA A 17 -0.42 -4.52 -10.00
CA ALA A 17 -1.22 -3.39 -10.44
C ALA A 17 -1.58 -2.45 -9.29
N ILE A 18 -1.79 -2.97 -8.07
CA ILE A 18 -2.04 -2.17 -6.87
C ILE A 18 -0.73 -1.63 -6.31
N LEU A 19 0.26 -2.48 -6.07
CA LEU A 19 1.54 -2.08 -5.45
C LEU A 19 2.34 -1.10 -6.31
N GLY A 20 2.22 -1.18 -7.64
CA GLY A 20 2.88 -0.28 -8.57
C GLY A 20 2.27 1.13 -8.62
N LYS A 21 1.13 1.36 -7.98
CA LYS A 21 0.51 2.68 -7.94
C LYS A 21 1.27 3.61 -7.01
N LYS A 22 1.42 4.86 -7.44
CA LYS A 22 2.07 5.92 -6.66
C LYS A 22 1.48 5.97 -5.26
N TRP A 23 2.36 6.05 -4.26
CA TRP A 23 2.07 6.17 -2.83
C TRP A 23 1.58 4.92 -2.11
N VAL A 24 1.18 3.83 -2.80
CA VAL A 24 0.60 2.65 -2.12
C VAL A 24 1.56 2.04 -1.11
N LEU A 25 2.82 1.81 -1.49
CA LEU A 25 3.82 1.26 -0.57
C LEU A 25 4.06 2.16 0.65
N PHE A 26 4.10 3.47 0.45
CA PHE A 26 4.25 4.44 1.55
C PHE A 26 3.03 4.49 2.47
N ILE A 27 1.82 4.36 1.92
CA ILE A 27 0.59 4.25 2.72
C ILE A 27 0.64 3.00 3.59
N LEU A 28 1.01 1.85 3.02
CA LEU A 28 1.11 0.59 3.77
C LEU A 28 2.12 0.72 4.91
N GLN A 29 3.31 1.28 4.63
CA GLN A 29 4.34 1.50 5.64
C GLN A 29 3.88 2.48 6.73
N ALA A 30 3.24 3.60 6.38
CA ALA A 30 2.74 4.57 7.35
C ALA A 30 1.73 3.93 8.30
N VAL A 31 0.77 3.17 7.76
CA VAL A 31 -0.25 2.48 8.58
C VAL A 31 0.38 1.38 9.45
N ASP A 32 1.36 0.63 8.91
CA ASP A 32 2.13 -0.37 9.67
C ASP A 32 2.88 0.26 10.85
N HIS A 33 3.46 1.45 10.66
CA HIS A 33 4.13 2.23 11.69
C HIS A 33 3.17 2.95 12.67
N GLY A 34 1.85 2.81 12.48
CA GLY A 34 0.84 3.27 13.41
C GLY A 34 0.09 4.54 13.00
N ALA A 35 0.25 5.03 11.76
CA ALA A 35 -0.61 6.09 11.23
C ALA A 35 -2.06 5.59 11.14
N LYS A 36 -2.97 6.27 11.85
CA LYS A 36 -4.37 5.84 11.96
C LYS A 36 -5.33 6.74 11.22
N THR A 37 -4.99 7.99 10.95
CA THR A 37 -5.90 8.95 10.29
C THR A 37 -5.37 9.37 8.92
N PHE A 38 -6.25 9.91 8.08
CA PHE A 38 -5.84 10.52 6.81
C PHE A 38 -4.73 11.55 7.01
N THR A 39 -4.81 12.36 8.06
CA THR A 39 -3.83 13.41 8.36
C THR A 39 -2.48 12.82 8.73
N ASP A 40 -2.45 11.75 9.54
CA ASP A 40 -1.20 11.06 9.88
C ASP A 40 -0.55 10.47 8.63
N ILE A 41 -1.32 9.76 7.81
CA ILE A 41 -0.83 9.15 6.58
C ILE A 41 -0.31 10.21 5.61
N ARG A 42 -1.02 11.34 5.47
CA ARG A 42 -0.58 12.44 4.60
C ARG A 42 0.69 13.10 5.12
N ARG A 43 0.84 13.26 6.44
CA ARG A 43 2.03 13.82 7.07
C ARG A 43 3.27 12.97 6.78
N ASP A 44 3.13 11.65 6.89
CA ASP A 44 4.25 10.72 6.66
C ASP A 44 4.66 10.65 5.18
N ILE A 45 3.72 10.82 4.25
CA ILE A 45 3.98 10.80 2.81
C ILE A 45 4.48 12.16 2.27
N GLY A 46 4.05 13.27 2.88
CA GLY A 46 4.50 14.64 2.56
C GLY A 46 3.95 15.25 1.26
N GLU A 47 4.06 14.54 0.13
CA GLU A 47 3.83 15.11 -1.22
C GLU A 47 2.56 14.60 -1.92
N ALA A 48 1.81 13.70 -1.30
CA ALA A 48 0.63 13.13 -1.94
C ALA A 48 -0.51 14.18 -2.04
N ASN A 49 -0.98 14.43 -3.26
CA ASN A 49 -2.19 15.20 -3.50
C ASN A 49 -3.37 14.53 -2.75
N THR A 50 -4.12 15.31 -1.98
CA THR A 50 -5.28 14.88 -1.18
C THR A 50 -6.23 13.98 -1.98
N LYS A 51 -6.57 14.34 -3.22
CA LYS A 51 -7.47 13.55 -4.06
C LYS A 51 -6.88 12.17 -4.36
N ILE A 52 -5.61 12.13 -4.76
CA ILE A 52 -4.92 10.87 -5.07
C ILE A 52 -4.82 10.00 -3.81
N LEU A 53 -4.49 10.59 -2.65
CA LEU A 53 -4.40 9.85 -1.39
C LEU A 53 -5.75 9.23 -1.00
N THR A 54 -6.85 9.99 -1.11
CA THR A 54 -8.20 9.49 -0.87
C THR A 54 -8.58 8.37 -1.84
N ASP A 55 -8.28 8.53 -3.13
CA ASP A 55 -8.53 7.52 -4.16
C ASP A 55 -7.77 6.22 -3.82
N ARG A 56 -6.51 6.33 -3.37
CA ARG A 56 -5.68 5.16 -2.96
C ARG A 56 -6.17 4.48 -1.70
N LEU A 57 -6.53 5.25 -0.67
CA LEU A 57 -7.07 4.68 0.57
C LEU A 57 -8.38 3.94 0.31
N THR A 58 -9.24 4.50 -0.55
CA THR A 58 -10.50 3.86 -0.95
C THR A 58 -10.22 2.55 -1.69
N GLU A 59 -9.29 2.57 -2.64
CA GLU A 59 -8.88 1.38 -3.38
C GLU A 59 -8.33 0.29 -2.46
N LEU A 60 -7.41 0.62 -1.55
CA LEU A 60 -6.83 -0.34 -0.60
C LEU A 60 -7.88 -0.93 0.36
N VAL A 61 -8.92 -0.17 0.69
CA VAL A 61 -10.06 -0.69 1.47
C VAL A 61 -10.91 -1.63 0.63
N THR A 62 -11.20 -1.28 -0.62
CA THR A 62 -11.96 -2.13 -1.55
C THR A 62 -11.26 -3.46 -1.82
N GLU A 63 -9.95 -3.45 -1.96
CA GLU A 63 -9.11 -4.65 -2.15
C GLU A 63 -8.90 -5.45 -0.84
N GLY A 64 -9.48 -4.99 0.27
CA GLY A 64 -9.40 -5.68 1.56
C GLY A 64 -8.01 -5.65 2.20
N ILE A 65 -7.10 -4.78 1.74
CA ILE A 65 -5.75 -4.60 2.31
C ILE A 65 -5.81 -3.69 3.55
N LEU A 66 -6.63 -2.65 3.49
CA LEU A 66 -6.93 -1.77 4.61
C LEU A 66 -8.35 -1.99 5.11
N LEU A 67 -8.55 -1.69 6.39
CA LEU A 67 -9.85 -1.56 7.03
C LEU A 67 -10.05 -0.10 7.40
N LYS A 68 -11.25 0.43 7.13
CA LYS A 68 -11.66 1.76 7.58
C LYS A 68 -12.72 1.62 8.67
N ASN A 69 -12.42 2.10 9.87
CA ASN A 69 -13.38 2.15 10.97
C ASN A 69 -14.23 3.43 10.88
N THR A 70 -15.55 3.27 10.83
CA THR A 70 -16.55 4.35 10.86
C THR A 70 -17.23 4.37 12.23
N PRO A 71 -17.41 5.54 12.87
CA PRO A 71 -17.37 6.89 12.29
C PRO A 71 -16.01 7.60 12.34
N ASP A 72 -15.04 7.08 13.10
CA ASP A 72 -13.79 7.80 13.41
C ASP A 72 -12.84 8.00 12.22
N SER A 73 -13.16 7.44 11.05
CA SER A 73 -12.35 7.48 9.84
C SER A 73 -10.91 7.04 10.07
N ARG A 74 -10.74 6.02 10.92
CA ARG A 74 -9.45 5.42 11.22
C ARG A 74 -9.13 4.28 10.28
N TYR A 75 -7.86 4.16 9.89
CA TYR A 75 -7.34 3.13 9.00
C TYR A 75 -6.47 2.15 9.79
N SER A 76 -6.56 0.88 9.43
CA SER A 76 -5.69 -0.18 9.94
C SER A 76 -5.44 -1.22 8.87
N LEU A 77 -4.31 -1.93 8.93
CA LEU A 77 -4.09 -3.08 8.06
C LEU A 77 -5.09 -4.20 8.39
N SER A 78 -5.65 -4.83 7.36
CA SER A 78 -6.37 -6.09 7.51
C SER A 78 -5.39 -7.24 7.78
N PRO A 79 -5.85 -8.45 8.12
CA PRO A 79 -4.97 -9.62 8.22
C PRO A 79 -4.15 -9.87 6.93
N LEU A 80 -4.79 -9.66 5.76
CA LEU A 80 -4.12 -9.73 4.46
C LEU A 80 -3.09 -8.60 4.30
N GLY A 81 -3.45 -7.37 4.68
CA GLY A 81 -2.53 -6.22 4.64
C GLY A 81 -1.32 -6.39 5.55
N GLN A 82 -1.48 -7.00 6.72
CA GLN A 82 -0.37 -7.30 7.63
C GLN A 82 0.59 -8.35 7.07
N ASP A 83 0.07 -9.44 6.47
CA ASP A 83 0.93 -10.45 5.82
C ASP A 83 1.67 -9.85 4.63
N LEU A 84 0.98 -9.02 3.83
CA LEU A 84 1.58 -8.29 2.71
C LEU A 84 2.70 -7.35 3.18
N SER A 85 2.44 -6.53 4.21
CA SER A 85 3.41 -5.61 4.81
C SER A 85 4.70 -6.34 5.22
N LYS A 86 4.55 -7.47 5.93
CA LYS A 86 5.70 -8.30 6.34
C LYS A 86 6.53 -8.81 5.16
N LYS A 87 5.89 -9.25 4.07
CA LYS A 87 6.60 -9.70 2.86
C LYS A 87 7.34 -8.54 2.18
N LEU A 88 6.73 -7.36 2.13
CA LEU A 88 7.35 -6.17 1.56
C LEU A 88 8.57 -5.71 2.37
N ILE A 89 8.51 -5.75 3.70
CA ILE A 89 9.64 -5.43 4.58
C ILE A 89 10.81 -6.38 4.30
N GLN A 90 10.56 -7.70 4.24
CA GLN A 90 11.62 -8.66 3.92
C GLN A 90 12.26 -8.41 2.55
N LEU A 91 11.46 -8.04 1.55
CA LEU A 91 11.95 -7.70 0.22
C LEU A 91 12.80 -6.42 0.23
N ALA A 92 12.37 -5.39 0.97
CA ALA A 92 13.11 -4.15 1.14
C ALA A 92 14.44 -4.36 1.88
N ASP A 93 14.44 -5.17 2.94
CA ASP A 93 15.64 -5.56 3.68
C ASP A 93 16.64 -6.32 2.80
N TRP A 94 16.13 -7.26 1.99
CA TRP A 94 16.96 -7.97 1.01
C TRP A 94 17.58 -6.99 0.02
N TRP A 95 16.79 -6.05 -0.53
CA TRP A 95 17.31 -5.05 -1.45
C TRP A 95 18.40 -4.20 -0.80
N GLY A 96 18.16 -3.66 0.40
CA GLY A 96 19.12 -2.84 1.14
C GLY A 96 20.44 -3.55 1.44
N LYS A 97 20.41 -4.86 1.70
CA LYS A 97 21.63 -5.68 1.92
C LYS A 97 22.44 -5.95 0.65
N ASN A 98 21.81 -5.86 -0.53
CA ASN A 98 22.43 -6.22 -1.81
C ASN A 98 22.72 -5.01 -2.72
N GLN A 99 22.29 -3.81 -2.32
CA GLN A 99 22.72 -2.56 -2.92
C GLN A 99 24.14 -2.24 -2.43
N LYS A 100 25.13 -2.29 -3.34
CA LYS A 100 26.47 -1.73 -3.11
C LYS A 100 26.43 -0.21 -3.16
#